data_AF-D1YZQ7-F1
#
_entry.id   AF-D1YZQ7-F1
#
_cell.length_a   1.000
_cell.length_b   1.000
_cell.length_c   1.000
_cell.angle_alpha   90.00
_cell.angle_beta   90.00
_cell.angle_gamma   90.00
#
_symmetry.space_group_name_H-M   'P 1'
#
loop_
_entity.id
_entity.type
_entity.pdbx_description
1 polymer ?
#
loop_
_entity_poly.entity_id
_entity_poly.type
_entity_poly.pdbx_seq_one_letter_code
_entity_poly.pdbx_strand_id
1 'polypeptide(L)'
;MPYKKKQYTYQYVLRDNVQTLANYVLDKQKELHFNVPGVPIKRNDDTATREYILNMTPEQRKELGINKSTLWCIQIHALVYPEEPTRR
;
A
#
# COMPACT_ATOMS: atom_id res chain seq x y z
N MET A 1 3.32 9.25 -12.62
CA MET A 1 3.33 7.80 -12.37
C MET A 1 3.57 7.11 -13.71
N PRO A 2 4.52 6.16 -13.79
CA PRO A 2 4.81 5.46 -15.04
C PRO A 2 3.61 4.62 -15.46
N TYR A 3 3.00 4.94 -16.59
CA TYR A 3 1.81 4.27 -17.12
C TYR A 3 1.86 4.29 -18.65
N LYS A 4 1.68 3.12 -19.30
CA LYS A 4 1.79 2.95 -20.77
C LYS A 4 3.03 3.64 -21.38
N LYS A 5 4.21 3.44 -20.77
CA LYS A 5 5.52 4.01 -21.17
C LYS A 5 5.62 5.56 -21.10
N LYS A 6 4.67 6.25 -20.45
CA LYS A 6 4.70 7.71 -20.21
C LYS A 6 4.38 8.04 -18.75
N GLN A 7 4.55 9.30 -18.37
CA GLN A 7 4.17 9.78 -17.03
C GLN A 7 2.74 10.34 -17.06
N TYR A 8 1.86 9.74 -16.26
CA TYR A 8 0.48 10.20 -16.10
C TYR A 8 0.16 10.49 -14.63
N THR A 9 -0.87 11.30 -14.41
CA THR A 9 -1.46 11.52 -13.08
C THR A 9 -2.34 10.32 -12.70
N TYR A 10 -2.53 10.09 -11.40
CA TYR A 10 -3.40 9.00 -10.93
C TYR A 10 -4.85 9.15 -11.42
N GLN A 11 -5.36 10.39 -11.44
CA GLN A 11 -6.70 10.70 -11.94
C GLN A 11 -6.89 10.23 -13.39
N TYR A 12 -5.87 10.39 -14.24
CA TYR A 12 -5.91 9.93 -15.61
C TYR A 12 -5.98 8.40 -15.69
N VAL A 13 -5.13 7.71 -14.92
CA VAL A 13 -5.11 6.24 -14.85
C VAL A 13 -6.45 5.68 -14.37
N LEU A 14 -7.03 6.30 -13.34
CA LEU A 14 -8.35 5.93 -12.82
C LEU A 14 -9.43 6.07 -13.90
N ARG A 15 -9.46 7.21 -14.60
CA ARG A 15 -10.41 7.45 -15.69
C ARG A 15 -10.27 6.42 -16.82
N ASP A 16 -9.03 6.09 -17.19
CA ASP A 16 -8.75 5.09 -18.23
C ASP A 16 -9.27 3.71 -17.81
N ASN A 17 -9.01 3.28 -16.57
CA ASN A 17 -9.50 2.01 -16.02
C ASN A 17 -11.04 1.96 -15.94
N VAL A 18 -11.69 3.06 -15.57
CA VAL A 18 -13.17 3.16 -15.57
C VAL A 18 -13.73 3.05 -16.99
N GLN A 19 -13.07 3.64 -17.98
CA GLN A 19 -13.46 3.51 -19.38
C GLN A 19 -13.31 2.07 -19.89
N THR A 20 -12.23 1.39 -19.53
CA THR A 20 -12.03 -0.04 -19.83
C THR A 20 -13.16 -0.88 -19.23
N LEU A 21 -13.56 -0.61 -17.99
CA LEU A 21 -14.69 -1.28 -17.35
C LEU A 21 -16.00 -1.02 -18.12
N ALA A 22 -16.28 0.23 -18.48
CA ALA A 22 -17.48 0.57 -19.25
C ALA A 22 -17.53 -0.16 -20.61
N ASN A 23 -16.38 -0.27 -21.30
CA ASN A 23 -16.28 -0.99 -22.57
C ASN A 23 -16.51 -2.49 -22.40
N TYR A 24 -16.04 -3.08 -21.30
CA TYR A 24 -16.29 -4.48 -20.97
C TYR A 24 -17.77 -4.75 -20.71
N VAL A 25 -18.43 -3.88 -19.92
CA VAL A 25 -19.88 -4.01 -19.63
C VAL A 25 -20.73 -3.88 -20.90
N LEU A 26 -20.32 -3.04 -21.84
CA LEU A 26 -20.99 -2.86 -23.13
C LEU A 26 -20.61 -3.93 -24.19
N ASP A 27 -19.87 -4.97 -23.80
CA ASP A 27 -19.35 -6.04 -24.67
C ASP A 27 -18.51 -5.52 -25.88
N LYS A 28 -17.97 -4.30 -25.75
CA LYS A 28 -17.03 -3.73 -26.74
C LYS A 28 -15.62 -4.25 -26.56
N GLN A 29 -15.34 -4.86 -25.41
CA GLN A 29 -14.05 -5.44 -25.05
C GLN A 29 -14.28 -6.75 -24.31
N LYS A 30 -13.70 -7.85 -24.83
CA LYS A 30 -13.91 -9.21 -24.29
C LYS A 30 -13.15 -9.50 -22.99
N GLU A 31 -12.09 -8.74 -22.72
CA GLU A 31 -11.21 -8.97 -21.58
C GLU A 31 -11.06 -7.70 -20.74
N LEU A 32 -11.22 -7.86 -19.42
CA LEU A 32 -11.04 -6.79 -18.45
C LEU A 32 -9.68 -6.91 -17.79
N HIS A 33 -8.78 -5.98 -18.11
CA HIS A 33 -7.46 -5.86 -17.47
C HIS A 33 -7.31 -4.45 -16.91
N PHE A 34 -7.22 -4.33 -15.59
CA PHE A 34 -6.89 -3.06 -14.95
C PHE A 34 -5.37 -2.87 -14.97
N ASN A 35 -4.92 -1.73 -15.45
CA ASN A 35 -3.53 -1.35 -15.36
C ASN A 35 -3.40 -0.35 -14.21
N VAL A 36 -2.98 -0.86 -13.05
CA VAL A 36 -2.71 -0.04 -11.87
C VAL A 36 -1.19 0.03 -11.72
N PRO A 37 -0.56 1.17 -12.05
CA PRO A 37 0.88 1.31 -11.86
C PRO A 37 1.20 1.23 -10.37
N GLY A 38 2.33 0.61 -10.03
CA GLY A 38 2.82 0.60 -8.66
C GLY A 38 2.99 2.03 -8.16
N VAL A 39 2.20 2.41 -7.15
CA VAL A 39 2.34 3.70 -6.48
C VAL A 39 3.35 3.50 -5.35
N PRO A 40 4.55 4.10 -5.42
CA PRO A 40 5.48 4.05 -4.30
C PRO A 40 4.87 4.87 -3.15
N ILE A 41 4.33 4.18 -2.16
CA ILE A 41 3.93 4.80 -0.91
C ILE A 41 5.23 5.01 -0.13
N LYS A 42 5.73 6.25 -0.12
CA LYS A 42 6.84 6.62 0.76
C LYS A 42 6.32 6.60 2.18
N ARG A 43 6.88 5.74 3.03
CA ARG A 43 6.55 5.77 4.44
C ARG A 43 7.24 6.97 5.08
N ASN A 44 6.62 7.49 6.14
CA ASN A 44 7.12 8.61 6.93
C ASN A 44 7.48 8.18 8.36
N ASP A 45 7.42 6.88 8.65
CA ASP A 45 7.77 6.34 9.96
C ASP A 45 9.24 5.91 10.01
N ASP A 46 9.85 6.08 11.19
CA ASP A 46 11.24 5.75 11.44
C ASP A 46 11.44 4.23 11.65
N THR A 47 12.54 3.69 11.14
CA THR A 47 12.85 2.25 11.22
C THR A 47 12.95 1.76 12.65
N ALA A 48 13.52 2.54 13.57
CA ALA A 48 13.66 2.14 14.97
C ALA A 48 12.29 2.04 15.65
N THR A 49 11.36 2.93 15.30
CA THR A 49 9.97 2.85 15.79
C THR A 49 9.29 1.56 15.32
N ARG A 50 9.56 1.13 14.08
CA ARG A 50 9.00 -0.11 13.55
C ARG A 50 9.57 -1.34 14.25
N GLU A 51 10.88 -1.41 14.40
CA GLU A 51 11.54 -2.50 15.12
C GLU A 51 11.05 -2.59 16.57
N TYR A 52 10.84 -1.44 17.23
CA TYR A 52 10.25 -1.38 18.56
C TYR A 52 8.84 -1.99 18.60
N ILE A 53 7.97 -1.63 17.64
CA ILE A 53 6.61 -2.16 17.56
C ILE A 53 6.59 -3.66 17.26
N LEU A 54 7.46 -4.11 16.34
CA LEU A 54 7.56 -5.53 15.97
C LEU A 54 8.02 -6.41 17.14
N ASN A 55 8.93 -5.89 17.97
CA ASN A 55 9.48 -6.61 19.12
C ASN A 55 8.78 -6.27 20.45
N MET A 56 7.67 -5.53 20.41
CA MET A 56 6.97 -5.07 21.61
C MET A 56 6.42 -6.25 22.42
N THR A 57 6.76 -6.30 23.72
CA THR A 57 6.26 -7.35 24.61
C THR A 57 4.84 -7.07 25.10
N PRO A 58 4.11 -8.09 25.61
CA PRO A 58 2.79 -7.89 26.20
C PRO A 58 2.77 -6.90 27.36
N GLU A 59 3.85 -6.79 28.14
CA GLU A 59 4.03 -5.88 29.27
C GLU A 59 4.17 -4.43 28.78
N GLN A 60 5.08 -4.19 27.82
CA GLN A 60 5.30 -2.87 27.22
C GLN A 60 4.02 -2.33 26.56
N ARG A 61 3.28 -3.21 25.88
CA ARG A 61 1.97 -2.88 25.32
C ARG A 61 0.97 -2.43 26.41
N LYS A 62 0.94 -3.12 27.55
CA LYS A 62 0.05 -2.80 28.68
C LYS A 62 0.42 -1.46 29.31
N GLU A 63 1.70 -1.19 29.49
CA GLU A 63 2.20 0.10 30.00
C GLU A 63 1.78 1.28 29.11
N LEU A 64 1.79 1.06 27.79
CA LEU A 64 1.34 2.04 26.80
C LEU A 64 -0.19 2.12 26.65
N GLY A 65 -0.97 1.31 27.39
CA GLY A 65 -2.43 1.26 27.28
C GLY A 65 -2.95 0.74 25.93
N ILE A 66 -2.10 0.10 25.12
CA ILE A 66 -2.45 -0.41 23.79
C ILE A 66 -3.19 -1.73 23.97
N ASN A 67 -4.29 -1.99 23.25
CA ASN A 67 -4.98 -3.29 23.29
C ASN A 67 -4.20 -4.35 22.47
N LYS A 68 -4.36 -5.64 22.78
CA LYS A 68 -3.73 -6.76 22.06
C LYS A 68 -4.08 -6.75 20.57
N SER A 69 -5.36 -6.54 20.25
CA SER A 69 -5.83 -6.45 18.85
C SER A 69 -5.24 -5.24 18.13
N THR A 70 -5.11 -4.12 18.83
CA THR A 70 -4.47 -2.91 18.30
C THR A 70 -2.99 -3.16 17.99
N LEU A 71 -2.23 -3.76 18.92
CA LEU A 71 -0.83 -4.10 18.67
C LEU A 71 -0.68 -5.04 17.47
N TRP A 72 -1.50 -6.09 17.40
CA TRP A 72 -1.48 -7.04 16.29
C TRP A 72 -1.74 -6.36 14.94
N CYS A 73 -2.70 -5.44 14.88
CA CYS A 73 -2.99 -4.66 13.69
C CYS A 73 -1.76 -3.82 13.27
N ILE A 74 -1.17 -3.09 14.21
CA ILE A 74 0.01 -2.25 13.93
C ILE A 74 1.20 -3.11 13.48
N GLN A 75 1.42 -4.28 14.09
CA GLN A 75 2.48 -5.22 13.69
C GLN A 75 2.28 -5.75 12.26
N ILE A 76 1.04 -6.07 11.84
CA ILE A 76 0.76 -6.46 10.46
C ILE A 76 1.11 -5.34 9.48
N HIS A 77 0.69 -4.10 9.78
CA HIS A 77 1.03 -2.95 8.96
C HIS A 77 2.54 -2.70 8.89
N ALA A 78 3.29 -2.97 9.97
CA ALA A 78 4.74 -2.90 9.99
C ALA A 78 5.40 -3.98 9.12
N LEU A 79 4.88 -5.22 9.11
CA LEU A 79 5.44 -6.36 8.36
C LEU A 79 5.16 -6.33 6.85
N VAL A 80 3.95 -5.91 6.43
CA VAL A 80 3.50 -6.03 5.04
C VAL A 80 4.19 -5.02 4.08
N TYR A 81 4.76 -3.94 4.62
CA TYR A 81 5.42 -2.90 3.83
C TYR A 81 6.86 -2.67 4.30
N PRO A 82 7.78 -3.63 4.11
CA PRO A 82 9.19 -3.41 4.41
C PRO A 82 9.73 -2.26 3.55
N GLU A 83 10.51 -1.36 4.15
CA GLU A 83 11.29 -0.40 3.35
C GLU A 83 12.24 -1.21 2.46
N GLU A 84 12.29 -0.94 1.15
CA GLU A 84 13.42 -1.43 0.37
C GLU A 84 14.71 -0.77 0.89
N PRO A 85 15.82 -1.51 1.02
CA PRO A 85 17.07 -0.92 1.48
C PRO A 85 17.42 0.24 0.54
N THR A 86 17.44 1.44 1.11
CA THR A 86 17.93 2.63 0.41
C THR A 86 19.33 2.30 -0.08
N ARG A 87 19.51 2.20 -1.40
CA ARG A 87 20.83 2.05 -2.01
C ARG A 87 21.67 3.24 -1.55
N ARG A 88 22.60 2.97 -0.64
CA ARG A 88 23.71 3.85 -0.29
C ARG A 88 24.63 4.04 -1.49
#